data_AF-A0A8T4TG49-F1
#
_entry.id   AF-A0A8T4TG49-F1
#
_cell.length_a   1.000
_cell.length_b   1.000
_cell.length_c   1.000
_cell.angle_alpha   90.00
_cell.angle_beta   90.00
_cell.angle_gamma   90.00
#
_symmetry.space_group_name_H-M   'P 1'
#
loop_
_entity.id
_entity.type
_entity.pdbx_description
1 polymer ?
#
loop_
_entity_poly.entity_id
_entity_poly.type
_entity_poly.pdbx_seq_one_letter_code
_entity_poly.pdbx_strand_id
1 'polypeptide(L)'
;MATPLDITVLKQFEGVFPFILVLVLTYVVLLRIEWFKEKNQVFAALIALILAMLTLFSDIAMKTINLMAPWIVLLIMFMTFVMFTYMVLGFEQKDIVAHIKSGEFASGTFVIALLILIAVGSLMFVVSEEYDLDAVKSGNVSGTGPAEFWQTIFHPKVLGLMLVMLIAFFTVRYMTEQ
;
A
#
# COMPACT_ATOMS: atom_id res chain seq x y z
N MET A 1 3.02 4.12 -27.36
CA MET A 1 2.89 2.70 -27.72
C MET A 1 4.23 2.07 -27.43
N ALA A 2 4.34 1.19 -26.43
CA ALA A 2 5.60 0.54 -26.12
C ALA A 2 5.98 -0.39 -27.28
N THR A 3 7.19 -0.24 -27.79
CA THR A 3 7.68 -1.12 -28.85
C THR A 3 7.84 -2.54 -28.29
N PRO A 4 7.65 -3.61 -29.08
CA PRO A 4 7.86 -4.98 -28.61
C PRO A 4 9.25 -5.24 -28.01
N LEU A 5 10.25 -4.45 -28.42
CA LEU A 5 11.60 -4.43 -27.85
C LEU A 5 11.62 -3.91 -26.39
N ASP A 6 10.81 -2.91 -26.06
CA ASP A 6 10.75 -2.34 -24.70
C ASP A 6 10.12 -3.34 -23.72
N ILE A 7 9.12 -4.10 -24.18
CA ILE A 7 8.44 -5.12 -23.38
C ILE A 7 9.39 -6.27 -23.02
N THR A 8 10.28 -6.68 -23.93
CA THR A 8 11.25 -7.75 -23.66
C THR A 8 12.32 -7.33 -22.64
N VAL A 9 12.83 -6.11 -22.74
CA VAL A 9 13.80 -5.59 -21.76
C VAL A 9 13.14 -5.43 -20.39
N LEU A 10 11.92 -4.88 -20.35
CA LEU A 10 11.16 -4.74 -19.09
C LEU A 10 10.89 -6.09 -18.40
N LYS A 11 10.64 -7.17 -19.15
CA LYS A 11 10.49 -8.52 -18.59
C LYS A 11 11.74 -9.05 -17.89
N GLN A 12 12.95 -8.67 -18.33
CA GLN A 12 14.17 -9.02 -17.61
C GLN A 12 14.32 -8.25 -16.29
N PHE A 13 13.77 -7.03 -16.21
CA PHE A 13 13.78 -6.22 -14.99
C PHE A 13 12.62 -6.54 -14.04
N GLU A 14 11.64 -7.33 -14.48
CA GLU A 14 10.50 -7.78 -13.67
C GLU A 14 10.95 -8.52 -12.40
N GLY A 15 12.10 -9.20 -12.44
CA GLY A 15 12.73 -9.82 -11.27
C GLY A 15 13.36 -8.81 -10.30
N VAL A 16 13.96 -7.76 -10.84
CA VAL A 16 14.85 -6.85 -10.10
C VAL A 16 14.06 -5.98 -9.12
N PHE A 17 12.89 -5.49 -9.53
CA PHE A 17 12.09 -4.62 -8.68
C PHE A 17 11.57 -5.34 -7.42
N PRO A 18 10.90 -6.51 -7.52
CA PRO A 18 10.48 -7.28 -6.34
C PRO A 18 11.64 -7.66 -5.43
N PHE A 19 12.78 -8.03 -6.00
CA PHE A 19 13.99 -8.33 -5.22
C PHE A 19 14.44 -7.14 -4.36
N ILE A 20 14.61 -5.96 -4.97
CA ILE A 20 15.02 -4.75 -4.24
C ILE A 20 13.97 -4.36 -3.21
N LEU A 21 12.69 -4.44 -3.58
CA LEU A 21 11.59 -4.06 -2.70
C LEU A 21 11.53 -4.94 -1.45
N VAL A 22 11.59 -6.26 -1.60
CA VAL A 22 11.62 -7.20 -0.47
C VAL A 22 12.87 -6.99 0.36
N LEU A 23 14.03 -6.84 -0.27
CA LEU A 23 15.29 -6.58 0.42
C LEU A 23 15.18 -5.36 1.34
N VAL A 24 14.71 -4.23 0.82
CA VAL A 24 14.58 -2.98 1.59
C VAL A 24 13.53 -3.12 2.69
N LEU A 25 12.34 -3.63 2.37
CA LEU A 25 11.26 -3.76 3.35
C LEU A 25 11.63 -4.70 4.49
N THR A 26 12.13 -5.89 4.17
CA THR A 26 12.56 -6.87 5.17
C THR A 26 13.71 -6.32 6.02
N TYR A 27 14.67 -5.62 5.42
CA TYR A 27 15.74 -4.98 6.16
C TYR A 27 15.23 -3.92 7.15
N VAL A 28 14.32 -3.04 6.70
CA VAL A 28 13.71 -2.01 7.56
C VAL A 28 12.91 -2.63 8.70
N VAL A 29 12.16 -3.71 8.44
CA VAL A 29 11.42 -4.45 9.46
C VAL A 29 12.37 -5.07 10.47
N LEU A 30 13.47 -5.69 10.03
CA LEU A 30 14.47 -6.26 10.94
C LEU A 30 15.13 -5.19 11.81
N LEU A 31 15.44 -4.01 11.27
CA LEU A 31 16.01 -2.89 12.04
C LEU A 31 15.09 -2.32 13.12
N ARG A 32 13.77 -2.60 13.06
CA ARG A 32 12.83 -2.23 14.13
C ARG A 32 13.00 -3.12 15.36
N ILE A 33 13.60 -4.30 15.23
CA ILE A 33 13.83 -5.23 16.32
C ILE A 33 15.12 -4.82 17.06
N GLU A 34 15.04 -4.63 18.38
CA GLU A 34 16.16 -4.14 19.22
C GLU A 34 17.45 -4.96 19.02
N TRP A 35 17.30 -6.28 18.87
CA TRP A 35 18.42 -7.20 18.68
C TRP A 35 19.25 -6.93 17.41
N PHE A 36 18.61 -6.45 16.34
CA PHE A 36 19.26 -6.16 15.06
C PHE A 36 19.72 -4.71 14.91
N LYS A 37 19.14 -3.79 15.69
CA LYS A 37 19.38 -2.35 15.59
C LYS A 37 20.80 -1.94 16.00
N GLU A 38 21.35 -2.52 17.06
CA GLU A 38 22.54 -1.98 17.73
C GLU A 38 23.86 -2.68 17.40
N LYS A 39 23.88 -4.02 17.32
CA LYS A 39 25.14 -4.77 17.12
C LYS A 39 25.24 -5.51 15.79
N ASN A 40 24.11 -5.80 15.15
CA ASN A 40 24.03 -6.85 14.12
C ASN A 40 23.35 -6.38 12.82
N GLN A 41 23.55 -5.12 12.43
CA GLN A 41 22.96 -4.58 11.19
C GLN A 41 23.38 -5.37 9.95
N VAL A 42 24.63 -5.87 9.91
CA VAL A 42 25.13 -6.73 8.83
C VAL A 42 24.37 -8.05 8.75
N PHE A 43 24.03 -8.65 9.90
CA PHE A 43 23.23 -9.88 9.92
C PHE A 43 21.80 -9.62 9.44
N ALA A 44 21.19 -8.49 9.80
CA ALA A 44 19.88 -8.10 9.26
C ALA A 44 19.92 -7.94 7.74
N ALA A 45 20.97 -7.32 7.20
CA ALA A 45 21.15 -7.17 5.76
C ALA A 45 21.33 -8.52 5.04
N LEU A 46 22.10 -9.44 5.62
CA LEU A 46 22.28 -10.79 5.08
C LEU A 46 20.98 -11.60 5.09
N ILE A 47 20.21 -11.55 6.17
CA ILE A 47 18.91 -12.22 6.27
C ILE A 47 17.94 -11.65 5.25
N ALA A 48 17.86 -10.31 5.13
CA ALA A 48 17.02 -9.65 4.14
C ALA A 48 17.42 -10.01 2.70
N LEU A 49 18.72 -10.10 2.42
CA LEU A 49 19.25 -10.53 1.11
C LEU A 49 18.82 -11.97 0.79
N ILE A 50 18.97 -12.89 1.74
CA ILE A 50 18.57 -14.30 1.56
C ILE A 50 17.06 -14.39 1.33
N LEU A 51 16.25 -13.68 2.12
CA LEU A 51 14.80 -13.66 1.95
C LEU A 51 14.39 -13.08 0.60
N ALA A 52 15.01 -11.98 0.16
CA ALA A 52 14.76 -11.39 -1.16
C ALA A 52 15.14 -12.36 -2.30
N MET A 53 16.25 -13.09 -2.17
CA MET A 53 16.61 -14.15 -3.12
C MET A 53 15.60 -15.30 -3.12
N LEU A 54 15.13 -15.74 -1.95
CA LEU A 54 14.10 -16.78 -1.86
C LEU A 54 12.79 -16.34 -2.52
N THR A 55 12.45 -15.06 -2.44
CA THR A 55 11.27 -14.50 -3.12
C THR A 55 11.35 -14.62 -4.64
N LEU A 56 12.55 -14.47 -5.23
CA LEU A 56 12.73 -14.63 -6.68
C LEU A 56 12.39 -16.03 -7.20
N PHE A 57 12.48 -17.05 -6.34
CA PHE A 57 12.15 -18.43 -6.70
C PHE A 57 10.67 -18.78 -6.48
N SER A 58 9.87 -17.86 -5.94
CA SER A 58 8.43 -18.06 -5.69
C SER A 58 7.60 -17.29 -6.70
N ASP A 59 7.05 -17.99 -7.71
CA ASP A 59 6.21 -17.39 -8.74
C ASP A 59 5.01 -16.63 -8.16
N ILE A 60 4.43 -17.13 -7.06
CA ILE A 60 3.31 -16.50 -6.36
C ILE A 60 3.76 -15.18 -5.75
N ALA A 61 4.86 -15.19 -4.98
CA ALA A 61 5.35 -13.98 -4.34
C ALA A 61 5.77 -12.91 -5.36
N MET A 62 6.41 -13.32 -6.46
CA MET A 62 6.78 -12.43 -7.56
C MET A 62 5.55 -11.77 -8.20
N LYS A 63 4.51 -12.54 -8.51
CA LYS A 63 3.25 -12.03 -9.07
C LYS A 63 2.57 -11.05 -8.11
N THR A 64 2.43 -11.42 -6.84
CA THR A 64 1.82 -10.55 -5.83
C THR A 64 2.58 -9.23 -5.69
N ILE A 65 3.92 -9.26 -5.64
CA ILE A 65 4.72 -8.03 -5.54
C ILE A 65 4.61 -7.18 -6.80
N ASN A 66 4.65 -7.80 -7.98
CA ASN A 66 4.48 -7.07 -9.25
C ASN A 66 3.09 -6.43 -9.34
N LEU A 67 2.07 -7.06 -8.79
CA LEU A 67 0.73 -6.50 -8.70
C LEU A 67 0.67 -5.30 -7.72
N MET A 68 1.43 -5.37 -6.62
CA MET A 68 1.54 -4.28 -5.63
C MET A 68 2.46 -3.14 -6.07
N ALA A 69 3.41 -3.38 -6.98
CA ALA A 69 4.45 -2.44 -7.37
C ALA A 69 3.90 -1.07 -7.83
N PRO A 70 2.91 -0.99 -8.74
CA PRO A 70 2.37 0.29 -9.20
C PRO A 70 1.76 1.11 -8.06
N TRP A 71 1.13 0.45 -7.09
CA TRP A 71 0.49 1.10 -5.94
C TRP A 71 1.52 1.72 -4.99
N ILE A 72 2.64 1.02 -4.78
CA ILE A 72 3.74 1.53 -3.95
C ILE A 72 4.38 2.76 -4.60
N VAL A 73 4.60 2.71 -5.93
CA VAL A 73 5.11 3.86 -6.68
C VAL A 73 4.12 5.04 -6.60
N LEU A 74 2.83 4.79 -6.77
CA LEU A 74 1.78 5.80 -6.63
C LEU A 74 1.79 6.41 -5.22
N LEU A 75 1.91 5.60 -4.17
CA LEU A 75 2.00 6.07 -2.79
C LEU A 75 3.23 6.97 -2.59
N ILE A 76 4.40 6.59 -3.10
CA ILE A 76 5.62 7.41 -2.99
C ILE A 76 5.46 8.74 -3.74
N MET A 77 4.88 8.72 -4.94
CA MET A 77 4.57 9.95 -5.69
C MET A 77 3.60 10.85 -4.90
N PHE A 78 2.54 10.27 -4.34
CA PHE A 78 1.57 10.99 -3.53
C PHE A 78 2.20 11.61 -2.28
N MET A 79 3.02 10.85 -1.54
CA MET A 79 3.79 11.36 -0.40
C MET A 79 4.68 12.53 -0.78
N THR A 80 5.33 12.45 -1.94
CA THR A 80 6.19 13.52 -2.47
C THR A 80 5.37 14.79 -2.77
N PHE A 81 4.18 14.65 -3.38
CA PHE A 81 3.29 15.78 -3.62
C PHE A 81 2.75 16.42 -2.34
N VAL A 82 2.43 15.61 -1.33
CA VAL A 82 2.03 16.12 -0.02
C VAL A 82 3.19 16.92 0.61
N MET A 83 4.41 16.40 0.58
CA MET A 83 5.59 17.12 1.05
C MET A 83 5.79 18.45 0.31
N PHE A 84 5.62 18.47 -1.02
CA PHE A 84 5.71 19.72 -1.80
C PHE A 84 4.61 20.71 -1.43
N THR A 85 3.38 20.24 -1.20
CA THR A 85 2.28 21.11 -0.74
C THR A 85 2.64 21.79 0.58
N TYR A 86 3.19 21.04 1.55
CA TYR A 86 3.65 21.62 2.82
C TYR A 86 4.81 22.62 2.62
N MET A 87 5.76 22.34 1.73
CA MET A 87 6.83 23.29 1.43
C MET A 87 6.32 24.60 0.82
N VAL A 88 5.31 24.54 -0.06
CA VAL A 88 4.69 25.73 -0.67
C VAL A 88 3.97 26.58 0.39
N LEU A 89 3.41 25.95 1.43
CA LEU A 89 2.82 26.63 2.58
C LEU A 89 3.86 27.24 3.54
N GLY A 90 5.15 27.12 3.23
CA GLY A 90 6.25 27.71 4.00
C GLY A 90 6.81 26.81 5.11
N PHE A 91 6.40 25.54 5.19
CA PHE A 91 6.96 24.60 6.16
C PHE A 91 8.31 24.06 5.70
N GLU A 92 9.30 24.04 6.59
CA GLU A 92 10.57 23.38 6.30
C GLU A 92 10.42 21.85 6.43
N GLN A 93 11.29 21.09 5.74
CA GLN A 93 11.32 19.62 5.88
C GLN A 93 11.46 19.17 7.34
N LYS A 94 12.20 19.94 8.14
CA LYS A 94 12.44 19.66 9.55
C LYS A 94 11.15 19.71 10.36
N ASP A 95 10.27 20.67 10.05
CA ASP A 95 8.99 20.85 10.73
C ASP A 95 8.03 19.72 10.38
N ILE A 96 8.01 19.29 9.12
CA ILE A 96 7.21 18.13 8.68
C ILE A 96 7.65 16.87 9.42
N VAL A 97 8.97 16.63 9.50
CA VAL A 97 9.52 15.45 10.20
C VAL A 97 9.27 15.54 11.70
N ALA A 98 9.39 16.73 12.30
CA ALA A 98 9.07 16.96 13.71
C ALA A 98 7.58 16.72 13.99
N HIS A 99 6.68 17.16 13.11
CA HIS A 99 5.24 16.98 13.24
C HIS A 99 4.81 15.52 13.08
N ILE A 100 5.43 14.76 12.17
CA ILE A 100 5.20 13.30 12.05
C ILE A 100 5.68 12.56 13.31
N LYS A 101 6.71 13.08 13.98
CA LYS A 101 7.26 12.49 15.21
C LYS A 101 6.54 12.93 16.49
N SER A 102 5.89 14.08 16.50
CA SER A 102 5.32 14.67 17.73
C SER A 102 4.02 14.01 18.18
N GLY A 103 3.40 13.15 17.37
CA GLY A 103 2.18 12.43 17.76
C GLY A 103 0.96 13.34 17.98
N GLU A 104 1.05 14.63 17.64
CA GLU A 104 -0.04 15.60 17.76
C GLU A 104 -0.91 15.54 16.50
N PHE A 105 -1.81 14.56 16.54
CA PHE A 105 -2.72 14.11 15.50
C PHE A 105 -3.87 15.10 15.18
N ALA A 106 -3.57 16.37 14.87
CA ALA A 106 -4.61 17.30 14.39
C ALA A 106 -4.60 17.48 12.86
N SER A 107 -3.43 17.64 12.23
CA SER A 107 -3.33 17.80 10.76
C SER A 107 -2.70 16.58 10.07
N GLY A 108 -1.72 15.93 10.72
CA GLY A 108 -1.09 14.71 10.21
C GLY A 108 -2.01 13.49 10.16
N THR A 109 -3.04 13.43 11.00
CA THR A 109 -4.00 12.31 11.08
C THR A 109 -4.84 12.19 9.84
N PHE A 110 -5.21 13.32 9.21
CA PHE A 110 -5.98 13.29 7.97
C PHE A 110 -5.15 12.71 6.84
N VAL A 111 -3.88 13.12 6.72
CA VAL A 111 -2.93 12.61 5.73
C VAL A 111 -2.59 11.14 5.99
N ILE A 112 -2.36 10.77 7.25
CA ILE A 112 -2.07 9.38 7.66
C ILE A 112 -3.31 8.49 7.47
N ALA A 113 -4.51 8.96 7.80
CA ALA A 113 -5.75 8.22 7.57
C ALA A 113 -6.01 8.03 6.07
N LEU A 114 -5.78 9.07 5.26
CA LEU A 114 -5.87 8.96 3.80
C LEU A 114 -4.83 7.98 3.23
N LEU A 115 -3.60 7.99 3.74
CA LEU A 115 -2.55 7.04 3.35
C LEU A 115 -2.87 5.61 3.74
N ILE A 116 -3.33 5.38 4.96
CA ILE A 116 -3.76 4.05 5.43
C ILE A 116 -4.93 3.56 4.58
N LEU A 117 -5.87 4.44 4.24
CA LEU A 117 -7.02 4.11 3.41
C LEU A 117 -6.61 3.73 1.99
N ILE A 118 -5.70 4.48 1.37
CA ILE A 118 -5.15 4.14 0.04
C ILE A 118 -4.34 2.84 0.11
N ALA A 119 -3.53 2.64 1.15
CA ALA A 119 -2.75 1.43 1.34
C ALA A 119 -3.64 0.19 1.51
N VAL A 120 -4.65 0.26 2.38
CA VAL A 120 -5.64 -0.81 2.59
C VAL A 120 -6.45 -1.06 1.32
N GLY A 121 -6.89 -0.01 0.64
CA GLY A 121 -7.59 -0.12 -0.65
C GLY A 121 -6.76 -0.83 -1.72
N SER A 122 -5.46 -0.51 -1.80
CA SER A 122 -4.54 -1.16 -2.74
C SER A 122 -4.30 -2.64 -2.41
N LEU A 123 -4.15 -3.00 -1.13
CA LEU A 123 -3.98 -4.38 -0.70
C LEU A 123 -5.24 -5.21 -0.94
N MET A 124 -6.42 -4.65 -0.67
CA MET A 124 -7.71 -5.30 -0.92
C MET A 124 -7.94 -5.54 -2.42
N PHE A 125 -7.51 -4.61 -3.28
CA PHE A 125 -7.59 -4.77 -4.73
C PHE A 125 -6.72 -5.94 -5.22
N VAL A 126 -5.45 -5.96 -4.79
CA VAL A 126 -4.46 -7.02 -5.11
C VAL A 126 -4.96 -8.40 -4.68
N VAL A 127 -5.49 -8.52 -3.46
CA VAL A 127 -6.06 -9.77 -2.96
C VAL A 127 -7.29 -10.18 -3.78
N SER A 128 -8.16 -9.23 -4.14
CA SER A 128 -9.37 -9.53 -4.93
C SER A 128 -9.10 -9.96 -6.37
N GLU A 129 -7.92 -9.66 -6.90
CA GLU A 129 -7.53 -10.01 -8.27
C GLU A 129 -6.91 -11.42 -8.35
N GLU A 130 -6.29 -11.90 -7.26
CA GLU A 130 -5.68 -13.23 -7.18
C GLU A 130 -6.67 -14.33 -6.73
N TYR A 131 -7.71 -13.95 -5.96
CA TYR A 131 -8.90 -14.79 -5.74
C TYR A 131 -9.88 -14.57 -6.89
N ASP A 132 -9.72 -15.33 -7.97
CA ASP A 132 -10.59 -15.42 -9.16
C ASP A 132 -12.08 -15.06 -8.93
N LEU A 133 -12.37 -13.76 -8.97
CA LEU A 133 -13.70 -13.17 -8.89
C LEU A 133 -14.31 -12.99 -10.29
N ASP A 134 -13.77 -13.64 -11.33
CA ASP A 134 -14.46 -13.72 -12.63
C ASP A 134 -15.69 -14.64 -12.55
N ALA A 135 -15.77 -15.54 -11.57
CA ALA A 135 -17.00 -16.27 -11.23
C ALA A 135 -18.12 -15.32 -10.73
N VAL A 136 -17.79 -14.21 -10.08
CA VAL A 136 -18.77 -13.25 -9.52
C VAL A 136 -19.05 -12.07 -10.45
N LYS A 137 -18.13 -11.75 -11.38
CA LYS A 137 -18.40 -10.84 -12.52
C LYS A 137 -19.40 -11.40 -13.53
N SER A 138 -19.65 -12.72 -13.53
CA SER A 138 -20.66 -13.36 -14.37
C SER A 138 -22.11 -12.94 -14.04
N GLY A 139 -22.33 -12.16 -12.98
CA GLY A 139 -23.63 -11.57 -12.70
C GLY A 139 -24.71 -12.59 -12.34
N ASN A 140 -24.35 -13.83 -11.99
CA ASN A 140 -25.30 -14.83 -11.54
C ASN A 140 -25.39 -14.87 -10.01
N VAL A 141 -25.62 -13.71 -9.39
CA VAL A 141 -26.08 -13.63 -7.99
C VAL A 141 -27.61 -13.56 -7.97
N SER A 142 -28.23 -14.57 -8.56
CA SER A 142 -29.65 -14.90 -8.34
C SER A 142 -29.73 -16.06 -7.34
N GLY A 143 -29.06 -15.88 -6.20
CA GLY A 143 -29.23 -16.73 -5.03
C GLY A 143 -29.92 -15.92 -3.94
N THR A 144 -30.98 -16.47 -3.37
CA THR A 144 -31.68 -15.94 -2.21
C THR A 144 -31.22 -16.70 -0.97
N GLY A 145 -30.02 -16.37 -0.47
CA GLY A 145 -29.41 -17.00 0.70
C GLY A 145 -28.75 -15.99 1.65
N PRO A 146 -28.73 -16.28 2.97
CA PRO A 146 -28.07 -15.41 3.95
C PRO A 146 -26.54 -15.28 3.76
N ALA A 147 -25.90 -16.25 3.11
CA ALA A 147 -24.47 -16.19 2.81
C ALA A 147 -24.12 -15.11 1.75
N GLU A 148 -25.00 -14.89 0.78
CA GLU A 148 -24.79 -13.93 -0.32
C GLU A 148 -25.03 -12.48 0.15
N PHE A 149 -25.90 -12.29 1.15
CA PHE A 149 -26.08 -11.02 1.84
C PHE A 149 -24.77 -10.58 2.52
N TRP A 150 -24.13 -11.49 3.25
CA TRP A 150 -22.83 -11.21 3.88
C TRP A 150 -21.73 -10.93 2.85
N GLN A 151 -21.72 -11.65 1.74
CA GLN A 151 -20.77 -11.43 0.66
C GLN A 151 -20.96 -10.08 -0.04
N THR A 152 -22.20 -9.59 -0.13
CA THR A 152 -22.53 -8.27 -0.70
C THR A 152 -22.11 -7.13 0.23
N ILE A 153 -22.34 -7.27 1.54
CA ILE A 153 -21.93 -6.26 2.54
C ILE A 153 -20.40 -6.17 2.64
N PHE A 154 -19.71 -7.31 2.60
CA PHE A 154 -18.25 -7.36 2.60
C PHE A 154 -17.63 -7.24 1.20
N HIS A 155 -18.43 -6.88 0.20
CA HIS A 155 -17.91 -6.66 -1.14
C HIS A 155 -16.99 -5.42 -1.14
N PRO A 156 -15.78 -5.49 -1.72
CA PRO A 156 -14.81 -4.39 -1.68
C PRO A 156 -15.36 -3.05 -2.18
N LYS A 157 -16.24 -3.09 -3.20
CA LYS A 157 -16.92 -1.89 -3.73
C LYS A 157 -17.92 -1.28 -2.74
N VAL A 158 -18.65 -2.11 -1.98
CA VAL A 158 -19.65 -1.65 -1.01
C VAL A 158 -18.96 -1.13 0.24
N LEU A 159 -17.90 -1.81 0.71
CA LEU A 159 -17.05 -1.32 1.78
C LEU A 159 -16.37 0.01 1.41
N GLY A 160 -15.86 0.12 0.18
CA GLY A 160 -15.29 1.38 -0.34
C GLY A 160 -16.31 2.52 -0.35
N LEU A 161 -17.54 2.26 -0.81
CA LEU A 161 -18.61 3.25 -0.82
C LEU A 161 -19.07 3.65 0.60
N MET A 162 -19.19 2.68 1.51
CA MET A 162 -19.51 2.94 2.91
C MET A 162 -18.44 3.79 3.60
N LEU A 163 -17.18 3.51 3.30
CA LEU A 163 -16.03 4.25 3.80
C LEU A 163 -15.95 5.68 3.24
N VAL A 164 -16.26 5.90 1.95
CA VAL A 164 -16.39 7.26 1.38
C VAL A 164 -17.51 8.04 2.07
N MET A 165 -18.67 7.42 2.33
CA MET A 165 -19.74 8.04 3.10
C MET A 165 -19.31 8.41 4.52
N LEU A 166 -18.55 7.52 5.18
CA LEU A 166 -18.08 7.75 6.54
C LEU A 166 -17.07 8.91 6.60
N ILE A 167 -16.16 9.01 5.63
CA ILE A 167 -15.26 10.17 5.49
C ILE A 167 -16.07 11.44 5.28
N ALA A 168 -17.01 11.45 4.34
CA ALA A 168 -17.84 12.61 4.06
C ALA A 168 -18.61 13.07 5.30
N PHE A 169 -19.13 12.14 6.09
CA PHE A 169 -19.79 12.43 7.36
C PHE A 169 -18.85 13.11 8.37
N PHE A 170 -17.65 12.57 8.58
CA PHE A 170 -16.67 13.18 9.49
C PHE A 170 -16.18 14.55 8.99
N THR A 171 -16.00 14.71 7.68
CA THR A 171 -15.65 16.01 7.08
C THR A 171 -16.73 17.05 7.34
N VAL A 172 -18.01 16.75 7.10
CA VAL A 172 -19.12 17.67 7.35
C VAL A 172 -19.23 17.99 8.85
N ARG A 173 -19.12 16.98 9.70
CA ARG A 173 -19.17 17.17 11.16
C ARG A 173 -18.07 18.10 11.65
N TYR A 174 -16.83 17.88 11.19
CA TYR A 174 -15.69 18.71 11.58
C TYR A 174 -15.81 20.16 11.07
N MET A 175 -16.40 20.36 9.89
CA MET A 175 -16.72 21.70 9.39
C MET A 175 -17.86 22.40 10.14
N THR A 176 -18.73 21.64 10.82
CA THR A 176 -19.87 22.20 11.58
C THR A 176 -19.50 22.49 13.04
N GLU A 177 -18.47 21.84 13.58
CA GLU A 177 -17.98 22.06 14.95
C GLU A 177 -16.94 23.22 15.04
N GLN A 178 -16.56 23.84 13.91
CA GLN A 178 -15.81 25.13 13.85
C GLN A 178 -16.75 26.31 13.67
#